data_AF-A0A6P0KGS3-F1
#
_entry.id   AF-A0A6P0KGS3-F1
#
_cell.length_a   1.000
_cell.length_b   1.000
_cell.length_c   1.000
_cell.angle_alpha   90.00
_cell.angle_beta   90.00
_cell.angle_gamma   90.00
#
_symmetry.space_group_name_H-M   'P 1'
#
loop_
_entity.id
_entity.type
_entity.pdbx_description
1 polymer ?
#
loop_
_entity_poly.entity_id
_entity_poly.type
_entity_poly.pdbx_seq_one_letter_code
_entity_poly.pdbx_strand_id
1 'polypeptide(L)' 'MRILVASHTYIVPLNCEKLRTLAQLHPDVEVVIVVPQKWKPGGVQNRLVQPEAVDEGNFRIVPVSNF' A
#
# COMPACT_ATOMS: atom_id res chain seq x y z
N MET A 1 0.76 17.93 1.25
CA MET A 1 -0.44 17.30 0.66
C MET A 1 -0.53 15.87 1.15
N ARG A 2 -1.71 15.39 1.57
CA ARG A 2 -1.89 14.01 2.04
C ARG A 2 -2.71 13.19 1.05
N ILE A 3 -2.23 12.00 0.71
CA ILE A 3 -2.84 11.10 -0.26
C ILE A 3 -3.10 9.76 0.43
N LEU A 4 -4.37 9.34 0.45
CA LEU A 4 -4.78 8.03 0.93
C LEU A 4 -5.13 7.14 -0.28
N VAL A 5 -4.46 6.01 -0.41
CA VAL A 5 -4.71 5.02 -1.45
C VAL A 5 -5.36 3.80 -0.81
N ALA A 6 -6.67 3.63 -1.02
CA ALA A 6 -7.38 2.43 -0.58
C ALA A 6 -7.37 1.39 -1.71
N SER A 7 -6.48 0.40 -1.63
CA SER A 7 -6.37 -0.62 -2.68
C SER A 7 -5.69 -1.89 -2.20
N HIS A 8 -6.15 -3.04 -2.71
CA HIS A 8 -5.60 -4.37 -2.41
C HIS A 8 -4.41 -4.76 -3.30
N THR A 9 -4.15 -4.05 -4.40
CA THR A 9 -3.08 -4.43 -5.37
C THR A 9 -1.94 -3.43 -5.47
N TYR A 10 -2.05 -2.26 -4.85
CA TYR A 10 -1.01 -1.23 -4.90
C TYR A 10 0.13 -1.43 -3.89
N ILE A 11 0.18 -2.62 -3.27
CA ILE A 11 1.24 -3.05 -2.36
C ILE A 11 2.31 -3.92 -3.03
N VAL A 12 2.14 -4.27 -4.31
CA VAL A 12 3.16 -5.01 -5.06
C VAL A 12 4.37 -4.10 -5.35
N PRO A 13 5.61 -4.63 -5.41
CA PRO A 13 6.82 -3.81 -5.49
C PRO A 13 6.77 -2.71 -6.57
N LEU A 14 6.32 -3.06 -7.77
CA LEU A 14 6.21 -2.12 -8.90
C LEU A 14 5.26 -0.95 -8.64
N ASN A 15 4.13 -1.19 -7.96
CA ASN A 15 3.16 -0.14 -7.65
C ASN A 15 3.63 0.72 -6.47
N CYS A 16 4.26 0.08 -5.47
CA CYS A 16 4.90 0.80 -4.37
C CYS A 16 5.96 1.76 -4.88
N GLU A 17 6.79 1.36 -5.85
CA GLU A 17 7.81 2.24 -6.42
C GLU A 17 7.20 3.52 -7.03
N LYS A 18 6.14 3.39 -7.83
CA LYS A 18 5.44 4.55 -8.41
C LYS A 18 4.89 5.51 -7.35
N LEU A 19 4.29 4.96 -6.29
CA LEU A 19 3.72 5.75 -5.20
C LEU A 19 4.80 6.34 -4.28
N ARG A 20 5.95 5.67 -4.16
CA ARG A 20 7.12 6.19 -3.46
C ARG A 20 7.73 7.36 -4.21
N THR A 21 7.86 7.28 -5.54
CA THR A 21 8.28 8.41 -6.36
C THR A 21 7.36 9.62 -6.17
N LEU A 22 6.05 9.39 -6.05
CA LEU A 22 5.09 10.47 -5.74
C LEU A 22 5.36 11.13 -4.38
N ALA A 23 5.64 10.34 -3.34
CA ALA A 23 6.02 10.86 -2.02
C ALA A 23 7.34 11.66 -2.05
N GLN A 24 8.25 11.32 -2.98
CA GLN A 24 9.54 12.00 -3.12
C GLN A 24 9.48 13.32 -3.91
N LEU A 25 8.36 13.65 -4.57
CA LEU A 25 8.25 14.87 -5.37
C LEU A 25 8.36 16.16 -4.52
N HIS A 26 7.94 16.11 -3.25
CA HIS A 26 8.03 17.24 -2.34
C HIS A 26 8.00 16.75 -0.88
N PRO A 27 8.78 17.34 0.06
CA PRO A 27 8.85 16.88 1.46
C PRO A 27 7.49 16.80 2.17
N ASP A 28 6.57 17.71 1.83
CA ASP A 28 5.24 17.78 2.43
C ASP A 28 4.22 16.80 1.81
N VAL A 29 4.60 15.97 0.83
CA VAL A 29 3.72 14.95 0.26
C VAL A 29 3.79 13.69 1.11
N GLU A 30 2.65 13.32 1.70
CA GLU A 30 2.48 12.06 2.41
C GLU A 30 1.60 11.13 1.60
N VAL A 31 2.04 9.88 1.42
CA VAL A 31 1.29 8.81 0.76
C VAL A 31 1.08 7.67 1.74
N VAL A 32 -0.18 7.36 2.03
CA VAL A 32 -0.57 6.24 2.88
C VAL A 32 -1.42 5.28 2.07
N ILE A 33 -0.98 4.03 1.97
CA ILE A 33 -1.73 2.96 1.32
C ILE A 33 -2.44 2.16 2.40
N VAL A 34 -3.76 2.09 2.36
CA VAL A 34 -4.56 1.21 3.23
C VAL A 34 -5.01 -0.01 2.45
N VAL A 35 -4.77 -1.17 3.04
CA VAL A 35 -4.92 -2.48 2.41
C VAL A 35 -5.60 -3.44 3.40
N PRO A 36 -6.44 -4.41 2.96
CA PRO A 36 -6.96 -5.41 3.89
C PRO A 36 -5.83 -6.17 4.59
N GLN A 37 -6.02 -6.56 5.85
CA GLN A 37 -5.01 -7.32 6.59
C GLN A 37 -4.80 -8.72 6.02
N LYS A 38 -5.86 -9.32 5.46
CA LYS A 38 -5.85 -10.63 4.83
C LYS A 38 -6.81 -10.66 3.66
N TRP A 39 -6.43 -11.21 2.52
CA TRP A 39 -7.38 -11.56 1.45
C TRP A 39 -6.82 -12.68 0.59
N LYS A 40 -7.70 -13.34 -0.14
CA LYS A 40 -7.31 -14.33 -1.14
C LYS A 40 -7.71 -13.80 -2.51
N PRO A 41 -6.76 -13.30 -3.32
CA PRO A 41 -7.07 -12.88 -4.68
C PRO A 41 -7.57 -14.07 -5.50
N GLY A 42 -8.41 -13.77 -6.49
CA GLY A 42 -8.80 -14.74 -7.52
C GLY A 42 -7.85 -14.73 -8.71
N GLY A 43 -8.02 -15.67 -9.63
CA GLY A 43 -7.24 -15.74 -10.87
C GLY A 43 -5.89 -16.46 -10.70
N VAL A 44 -4.84 -15.92 -11.34
CA VAL A 44 -3.50 -16.55 -11.42
C VAL A 44 -2.84 -16.68 -10.03
N GLN A 45 -3.14 -15.75 -9.13
CA GLN A 45 -2.61 -15.75 -7.77
C GLN A 45 -3.69 -16.24 -6.81
N ASN A 46 -3.52 -17.45 -6.25
CA ASN A 46 -4.55 -18.12 -5.44
C ASN A 46 -4.09 -18.42 -4.00
N ARG A 47 -3.13 -17.63 -3.49
CA ARG A 47 -2.58 -17.75 -2.13
C ARG A 47 -3.19 -16.69 -1.22
N LEU A 48 -3.32 -17.00 0.07
CA LEU A 48 -3.67 -15.99 1.07
C LEU A 48 -2.56 -14.93 1.08
N VAL A 49 -2.95 -13.66 0.93
CA VAL A 49 -2.07 -12.51 1.04
C VAL A 49 -2.25 -11.90 2.42
N GLN A 50 -1.14 -11.63 3.08
CA GLN A 50 -1.06 -10.98 4.39
C GLN A 50 0.07 -9.95 4.34
N PRO A 51 -0.20 -8.69 3.96
CA PRO A 51 0.83 -7.70 3.82
C PRO A 51 1.39 -7.28 5.17
N GLU A 52 2.68 -6.96 5.18
CA GLU A 52 3.34 -6.35 6.32
C GLU A 52 3.10 -4.84 6.29
N ALA A 53 3.07 -4.24 7.49
CA ALA A 53 3.08 -2.79 7.59
C ALA A 53 4.44 -2.25 7.16
N VAL A 54 4.44 -1.14 6.43
CA VAL A 54 5.66 -0.44 6.00
C VAL A 54 5.58 1.00 6.45
N ASP A 55 6.66 1.49 7.07
CA ASP A 55 6.83 2.89 7.43
C ASP A 55 8.20 3.38 6.96
N GLU A 56 8.18 4.23 5.93
CA GLU A 56 9.35 4.89 5.36
C GLU A 56 9.27 6.42 5.57
N GLY A 57 8.51 6.87 6.57
CA GLY A 57 8.25 8.28 6.84
C GLY A 57 7.05 8.81 6.06
N ASN A 58 7.30 9.50 4.95
CA ASN A 58 6.23 10.09 4.15
C ASN A 58 5.56 9.09 3.18
N PHE A 59 6.01 7.84 3.16
CA PHE A 59 5.39 6.72 2.45
C PHE A 59 5.08 5.58 3.43
N ARG A 60 3.83 5.14 3.50
CA ARG A 60 3.37 4.11 4.45
C ARG A 60 2.41 3.11 3.82
N ILE A 61 2.49 1.86 4.25
CA ILE A 61 1.51 0.79 3.97
C ILE A 61 0.91 0.35 5.30
N VAL A 62 -0.41 0.44 5.41
CA VAL A 62 -1.15 0.15 6.63
C VAL A 62 -2.19 -0.95 6.36
N PRO A 63 -1.89 -2.20 6.75
CA PRO A 63 -2.88 -3.27 6.79
C PRO A 63 -3.98 -2.93 7.80
N VAL A 64 -5.25 -2.97 7.38
CA VAL A 64 -6.42 -2.70 8.22
C VAL A 64 -7.27 -3.96 8.37
N SER A 65 -7.88 -4.16 9.55
CA SER A 65 -8.68 -5.35 9.83
C SER A 65 -9.74 -5.60 8.75
N ASN A 66 -9.85 -6.85 8.34
CA ASN A 66 -11.06 -7.34 7.68
C ASN A 66 -12.17 -7.32 8.73
N PHE A 67 -13.31 -6.71 8.43
CA PHE A 67 -14.46 -6.63 9.33
C PHE A 67 -15.08 -8.00 9.60
#